data_AF-A0AAD5HE34-F1
#
_entry.id   AF-A0AAD5HE34-F1
#
_cell.length_a   1.000
_cell.length_b   1.000
_cell.length_c   1.000
_cell.angle_alpha   90.00
_cell.angle_beta   90.00
_cell.angle_gamma   90.00
#
_symmetry.space_group_name_H-M   'P 1'
#
loop_
_entity.id
_entity.type
_entity.pdbx_description
1 polymer ?
#
loop_
_entity_poly.entity_id
_entity_poly.type
_entity_poly.pdbx_seq_one_letter_code
_entity_poly.pdbx_strand_id
1 'polypeptide(L)'
;MRAISAQADQEDVLVPVRIDMESNGYQLRDTFTWNLNEKLLTPERFADILCEDLHLPPAQFVDAIVASIREQLEEYHLYSPNSHIKEPEENKAADEELRIIIKLDITVGNISLVDQFEWSIENSSDSPELFAEKLVSELGLGGEFKSAISHSIREQVYVHFKSLLIGQDYDGNYLSERVKNQLLPNLKSLLRDPLIAEKFTPVLLEISDLELDRIEREKLREFR
;
A
#
# COMPACT_ATOMS: atom_id res chain seq x y z
N MET A 1 -8.68 -25.86 -17.60
CA MET A 1 -8.03 -26.56 -16.46
C MET A 1 -6.50 -26.39 -16.45
N ARG A 2 -5.75 -26.70 -17.52
CA ARG A 2 -4.27 -26.54 -17.50
C ARG A 2 -3.78 -25.10 -17.28
N ALA A 3 -4.39 -24.10 -17.94
CA ALA A 3 -3.99 -22.69 -17.76
C ALA A 3 -4.27 -22.16 -16.34
N ILE A 4 -5.39 -22.59 -15.72
CA ILE A 4 -5.74 -22.21 -14.34
C ILE A 4 -4.74 -22.81 -13.34
N SER A 5 -4.41 -24.09 -13.49
CA SER A 5 -3.39 -24.74 -12.65
C SER A 5 -2.03 -24.06 -12.79
N ALA A 6 -1.61 -23.77 -14.03
CA ALA A 6 -0.34 -23.10 -14.28
C ALA A 6 -0.29 -21.65 -13.77
N GLN A 7 -1.44 -20.98 -13.60
CA GLN A 7 -1.51 -19.68 -12.95
C GLN A 7 -1.38 -19.81 -11.42
N ALA A 8 -2.05 -20.79 -10.82
CA ALA A 8 -2.03 -21.02 -9.37
C ALA A 8 -0.64 -21.42 -8.82
N ASP A 9 0.23 -22.00 -9.68
CA ASP A 9 1.59 -22.39 -9.30
C ASP A 9 2.61 -21.22 -9.38
N GLN A 10 2.20 -20.02 -9.84
CA GLN A 10 3.08 -18.84 -9.89
C GLN A 10 3.15 -18.16 -8.54
N GLU A 11 4.29 -17.52 -8.26
CA GLU A 11 4.45 -16.67 -7.09
C GLU A 11 3.60 -15.39 -7.23
N ASP A 12 2.92 -15.01 -6.15
CA ASP A 12 2.11 -13.80 -6.11
C ASP A 12 2.99 -12.58 -5.84
N VAL A 13 3.05 -11.66 -6.80
CA VAL A 13 3.74 -10.37 -6.65
C VAL A 13 2.69 -9.28 -6.61
N LEU A 14 2.23 -8.94 -5.41
CA LEU A 14 1.11 -8.03 -5.19
C LEU A 14 1.54 -6.56 -5.22
N VAL A 15 1.09 -5.86 -6.26
CA VAL A 15 1.28 -4.43 -6.49
C VAL A 15 0.11 -3.67 -5.86
N PRO A 16 0.35 -2.71 -4.95
CA PRO A 16 -0.70 -1.82 -4.47
C PRO A 16 -1.09 -0.86 -5.60
N VAL A 17 -2.35 -0.91 -6.04
CA VAL A 17 -2.90 -0.07 -7.10
C VAL A 17 -3.95 0.86 -6.51
N ARG A 18 -3.79 2.15 -6.80
CA ARG A 18 -4.73 3.19 -6.42
C ARG A 18 -5.33 3.83 -7.67
N ILE A 19 -6.65 3.92 -7.69
CA ILE A 19 -7.39 4.63 -8.74
C ILE A 19 -8.08 5.82 -8.09
N ASP A 20 -7.81 7.03 -8.61
CA ASP A 20 -8.53 8.25 -8.25
C ASP A 20 -8.75 9.05 -9.53
N MET A 21 -9.99 9.07 -10.02
CA MET A 21 -10.35 9.76 -11.26
C MET A 21 -11.75 10.34 -11.20
N GLU A 22 -11.93 11.48 -11.86
CA GLU A 22 -13.21 12.19 -11.98
C GLU A 22 -13.52 12.47 -13.44
N SER A 23 -14.75 12.16 -13.87
CA SER A 23 -15.21 12.44 -15.23
C SER A 23 -16.71 12.71 -15.25
N ASN A 24 -17.11 13.83 -15.83
CA ASN A 24 -18.52 14.24 -16.01
C ASN A 24 -19.42 14.10 -14.77
N GLY A 25 -18.87 14.44 -13.59
CA GLY A 25 -19.59 14.37 -12.31
C GLY A 25 -19.60 13.00 -11.64
N TYR A 26 -19.01 11.98 -12.26
CA TYR A 26 -18.71 10.69 -11.62
C TYR A 26 -17.31 10.74 -11.02
N GLN A 27 -17.17 10.14 -9.84
CA GLN A 27 -15.90 9.98 -9.15
C GLN A 27 -15.67 8.50 -8.88
N LEU A 28 -14.48 8.02 -9.23
CA LEU A 28 -14.03 6.66 -8.94
C LEU A 28 -12.80 6.76 -8.03
N ARG A 29 -12.93 6.24 -6.82
CA ARG A 29 -11.83 6.07 -5.87
C ARG A 29 -11.82 4.65 -5.38
N ASP A 30 -10.74 3.95 -5.69
CA ASP A 30 -10.58 2.57 -5.28
C ASP A 30 -9.11 2.25 -5.01
N THR A 31 -8.89 1.27 -4.14
CA THR A 31 -7.56 0.76 -3.78
C THR A 31 -7.62 -0.75 -3.68
N PHE A 32 -6.74 -1.43 -4.41
CA PHE A 32 -6.69 -2.88 -4.44
C PHE A 32 -5.26 -3.36 -4.71
N THR A 33 -5.02 -4.66 -4.52
CA THR A 33 -3.72 -5.27 -4.86
C THR A 33 -3.85 -6.08 -6.14
N TRP A 34 -2.97 -5.83 -7.11
CA TRP A 34 -2.91 -6.56 -8.36
C TRP A 34 -1.72 -7.51 -8.38
N ASN A 35 -1.92 -8.78 -8.74
CA ASN A 35 -0.81 -9.70 -8.94
C ASN A 35 -0.11 -9.38 -10.27
N LEU A 36 1.14 -8.93 -10.22
CA LEU A 36 1.95 -8.62 -11.41
C LEU A 36 2.08 -9.82 -12.36
N ASN A 37 1.99 -11.04 -11.82
CA ASN A 37 2.06 -12.28 -12.57
C ASN A 37 0.69 -12.78 -13.07
N GLU A 38 -0.39 -12.00 -12.91
CA GLU A 38 -1.74 -12.34 -13.40
C GLU A 38 -1.79 -12.43 -14.94
N LYS A 39 -2.36 -13.52 -15.47
CA LYS A 39 -2.43 -13.80 -16.92
C LYS A 39 -3.84 -14.12 -17.41
N LEU A 40 -4.79 -14.37 -16.52
CA LEU A 40 -6.15 -14.79 -16.82
C LEU A 40 -7.13 -13.60 -16.76
N LEU A 41 -6.96 -12.68 -15.82
CA LEU A 41 -7.75 -11.45 -15.73
C LEU A 41 -6.95 -10.27 -16.29
N THR A 42 -7.37 -9.72 -17.43
CA THR A 42 -6.71 -8.55 -18.00
C THR A 42 -7.21 -7.26 -17.35
N PRO A 43 -6.41 -6.17 -17.33
CA PRO A 43 -6.87 -4.86 -16.86
C PRO A 43 -8.14 -4.37 -17.57
N GLU A 44 -8.30 -4.65 -18.86
CA GLU A 44 -9.52 -4.31 -19.61
C GLU A 44 -10.74 -5.01 -19.03
N ARG A 45 -10.63 -6.33 -18.80
CA ARG A 45 -11.74 -7.10 -18.27
C ARG A 45 -12.08 -6.70 -16.84
N PHE A 46 -11.07 -6.39 -16.04
CA PHE A 46 -11.25 -5.85 -14.70
C PHE A 46 -11.95 -4.49 -14.74
N ALA A 47 -11.52 -3.57 -15.61
CA ALA A 47 -12.11 -2.24 -15.74
C ALA A 47 -13.58 -2.28 -16.19
N ASP A 48 -13.93 -3.20 -17.11
CA ASP A 48 -15.33 -3.43 -17.51
C ASP A 48 -16.18 -3.88 -16.31
N ILE A 49 -15.70 -4.86 -15.54
CA ILE A 49 -16.41 -5.40 -14.36
C ILE A 49 -16.57 -4.30 -13.31
N LEU A 50 -15.50 -3.55 -13.03
CA LEU A 50 -15.52 -2.45 -12.06
C LEU A 50 -16.54 -1.37 -12.45
N CYS A 51 -16.60 -1.00 -13.74
CA CYS A 51 -17.59 -0.05 -14.22
C CYS A 51 -19.02 -0.59 -14.12
N GLU A 52 -19.22 -1.89 -14.37
CA GLU A 52 -20.53 -2.55 -14.22
C GLU A 52 -20.99 -2.54 -12.75
N ASP A 53 -20.13 -2.97 -11.83
CA ASP A 53 -20.39 -3.08 -10.40
C ASP A 53 -20.69 -1.72 -9.75
N LEU A 54 -19.95 -0.67 -10.15
CA LEU A 54 -20.12 0.69 -9.63
C LEU A 54 -21.09 1.55 -10.45
N HIS A 55 -21.71 0.97 -11.49
CA HIS A 55 -22.62 1.66 -12.40
C HIS A 55 -22.02 2.92 -13.05
N LEU A 56 -20.74 2.86 -13.42
CA LEU A 56 -20.01 3.93 -14.08
C LEU A 56 -20.15 3.84 -15.61
N PRO A 57 -20.13 4.97 -16.36
CA PRO A 57 -20.17 4.94 -17.83
C PRO A 57 -18.89 4.34 -18.42
N PRO A 58 -18.92 3.13 -19.04
CA PRO A 58 -17.69 2.44 -19.45
C PRO A 58 -16.86 3.24 -20.48
N ALA A 59 -17.55 3.91 -21.40
CA ALA A 59 -16.93 4.77 -22.42
C ALA A 59 -16.12 5.95 -21.85
N GLN A 60 -16.28 6.28 -20.57
CA GLN A 60 -15.56 7.37 -19.91
C GLN A 60 -14.42 6.88 -19.00
N PHE A 61 -14.51 5.65 -18.49
CA PHE A 61 -13.64 5.17 -17.41
C PHE A 61 -12.73 4.01 -17.82
N VAL A 62 -13.17 3.10 -18.71
CA VAL A 62 -12.43 1.85 -18.99
C VAL A 62 -11.00 2.11 -19.46
N ASP A 63 -10.83 2.94 -20.49
CA ASP A 63 -9.49 3.23 -21.02
C ASP A 63 -8.58 3.93 -19.99
N ALA A 64 -9.15 4.80 -19.15
CA ALA A 64 -8.42 5.51 -18.11
C ALA A 64 -7.99 4.56 -16.96
N ILE A 65 -8.88 3.67 -16.52
CA ILE A 65 -8.58 2.65 -15.51
C ILE A 65 -7.47 1.73 -16.03
N VAL A 66 -7.61 1.24 -17.26
CA VAL A 66 -6.62 0.35 -17.89
C VAL A 66 -5.24 1.01 -17.98
N ALA A 67 -5.19 2.27 -18.45
CA ALA A 67 -3.95 3.02 -18.52
C ALA A 67 -3.31 3.18 -17.14
N SER A 68 -4.11 3.57 -16.13
CA SER A 68 -3.63 3.77 -14.76
C SER A 68 -3.09 2.49 -14.12
N ILE A 69 -3.78 1.35 -14.30
CA ILE A 69 -3.30 0.04 -13.82
C ILE A 69 -1.97 -0.28 -14.48
N ARG A 70 -1.88 -0.19 -15.81
CA ARG A 70 -0.65 -0.54 -16.56
C ARG A 70 0.54 0.31 -16.16
N GLU A 71 0.35 1.63 -16.04
CA GLU A 71 1.40 2.56 -15.64
C GLU A 71 1.94 2.20 -14.24
N GLN A 72 1.06 1.93 -13.28
CA GLN A 72 1.46 1.54 -11.92
C GLN A 72 2.18 0.18 -11.91
N LEU A 73 1.75 -0.79 -12.72
CA LEU A 73 2.42 -2.09 -12.83
C LEU A 73 3.81 -1.98 -13.47
N GLU A 74 3.95 -1.19 -14.54
CA GLU A 74 5.23 -0.93 -15.20
C GLU A 74 6.21 -0.20 -14.27
N GLU A 75 5.72 0.81 -13.55
CA GLU A 75 6.52 1.54 -12.58
C GLU A 75 6.94 0.66 -11.40
N TYR A 76 6.02 -0.17 -10.88
CA TYR A 76 6.35 -1.13 -9.84
C TYR A 76 7.40 -2.13 -10.31
N HIS A 77 7.31 -2.61 -11.55
CA HIS A 77 8.29 -3.55 -12.11
C HIS A 77 9.69 -2.93 -12.20
N LEU A 78 9.79 -1.64 -12.54
CA LEU A 78 11.07 -0.91 -12.61
C LEU A 78 11.72 -0.71 -11.23
N TYR A 79 10.91 -0.52 -10.19
CA TYR A 79 11.37 -0.21 -8.83
C TYR A 79 11.04 -1.32 -7.83
N SER A 80 10.86 -2.56 -8.27
CA SER A 80 10.40 -3.64 -7.41
C SER A 80 11.41 -3.91 -6.29
N PRO A 81 10.95 -4.10 -5.04
CA PRO A 81 11.79 -4.60 -3.95
C PRO A 81 12.58 -5.84 -4.34
N ASN A 82 11.99 -6.71 -5.15
CA ASN A 82 12.58 -8.00 -5.50
C ASN A 82 13.56 -7.93 -6.70
N SER A 83 13.58 -6.86 -7.49
CA SER A 83 14.50 -6.73 -8.63
C SER A 83 15.89 -6.23 -8.25
N HIS A 84 16.06 -5.67 -7.05
CA HIS A 84 17.30 -5.01 -6.60
C HIS A 84 17.89 -5.54 -5.29
N ILE A 85 17.32 -6.57 -4.67
CA ILE A 85 18.01 -7.33 -3.63
C ILE A 85 19.12 -8.12 -4.34
N LYS A 86 20.29 -7.48 -4.48
CA LYS A 86 21.54 -8.17 -4.79
C LYS A 86 21.70 -9.31 -3.78
N GLU A 87 22.25 -10.44 -4.23
CA GLU A 87 22.71 -11.52 -3.36
C GLU A 87 23.37 -10.93 -2.12
N PRO A 88 23.15 -11.48 -0.92
CA PRO A 88 23.68 -10.92 0.31
C PRO A 88 25.20 -10.81 0.17
N GLU A 89 25.70 -9.59 -0.01
CA GLU A 89 27.12 -9.33 0.05
C GLU A 89 27.55 -9.72 1.47
N GLU A 90 28.44 -10.71 1.57
CA GLU A 90 28.89 -11.35 2.83
C GLU A 90 29.53 -10.36 3.85
N ASN A 91 29.52 -9.05 3.56
CA ASN A 91 30.11 -7.97 4.36
C ASN A 91 29.17 -6.78 4.63
N LYS A 92 27.85 -6.86 4.36
CA LYS A 92 26.94 -5.84 4.94
C LYS A 92 26.98 -6.01 6.46
N ALA A 93 27.58 -5.04 7.14
CA ALA A 93 27.52 -4.93 8.59
C ALA A 93 26.04 -5.11 9.00
N ALA A 94 25.80 -5.97 9.98
CA ALA A 94 24.49 -6.40 10.45
C ALA A 94 23.67 -5.27 11.13
N ASP A 95 23.80 -4.02 10.68
CA ASP A 95 23.62 -2.83 11.50
C ASP A 95 22.77 -1.73 10.85
N GLU A 96 22.11 -1.99 9.72
CA GLU A 96 21.17 -1.03 9.12
C GLU A 96 19.82 -1.70 8.87
N GLU A 97 19.05 -1.90 9.94
CA GLU A 97 17.67 -2.38 9.84
C GLU A 97 16.81 -1.30 9.16
N LEU A 98 16.39 -1.54 7.91
CA LEU A 98 15.56 -0.60 7.16
C LEU A 98 14.12 -0.62 7.67
N ARG A 99 13.87 0.16 8.71
CA ARG A 99 12.55 0.28 9.34
C ARG A 99 11.90 1.61 9.04
N ILE A 100 10.60 1.56 8.80
CA ILE A 100 9.74 2.73 8.55
C ILE A 100 8.57 2.74 9.51
N ILE A 101 7.92 3.89 9.62
CA ILE A 101 6.62 4.00 10.29
C ILE A 101 5.53 3.87 9.23
N ILE A 102 4.70 2.83 9.36
CA ILE A 102 3.43 2.74 8.66
C ILE A 102 2.42 3.55 9.44
N LYS A 103 1.66 4.41 8.74
CA LYS A 103 0.55 5.15 9.32
C LYS A 103 -0.75 4.74 8.65
N LEU A 104 -1.72 4.34 9.45
CA LEU A 104 -3.07 4.03 9.00
C LEU A 104 -3.99 5.21 9.30
N ASP A 105 -4.74 5.62 8.28
CA ASP A 105 -5.89 6.52 8.37
C ASP A 105 -6.93 5.97 7.39
N ILE A 106 -7.72 5.04 7.87
CA ILE A 106 -8.65 4.25 7.06
C ILE A 106 -10.05 4.49 7.60
N THR A 107 -10.93 5.01 6.74
CA THR A 107 -12.34 5.21 7.08
C THR A 107 -13.19 4.27 6.23
N VAL A 108 -14.01 3.44 6.87
CA VAL A 108 -15.03 2.65 6.20
C VAL A 108 -16.36 2.79 6.93
N GLY A 109 -17.40 3.18 6.18
CA GLY A 109 -18.67 3.58 6.78
C GLY A 109 -18.47 4.71 7.79
N ASN A 110 -19.06 4.57 8.96
CA ASN A 110 -18.93 5.52 10.07
C ASN A 110 -17.74 5.23 11.00
N ILE A 111 -16.81 4.34 10.65
CA ILE A 111 -15.67 3.98 11.51
C ILE A 111 -14.37 4.45 10.86
N SER A 112 -13.56 5.18 11.62
CA SER A 112 -12.18 5.51 11.32
C SER A 112 -11.22 4.68 12.16
N LEU A 113 -10.26 4.02 11.52
CA LEU A 113 -9.09 3.44 12.15
C LEU A 113 -7.89 4.35 11.92
N VAL A 114 -7.35 4.88 13.02
CA VAL A 114 -6.09 5.62 13.04
C VAL A 114 -5.06 4.83 13.84
N ASP A 115 -3.93 4.51 13.25
CA ASP A 115 -2.87 3.75 13.91
C ASP A 115 -1.50 4.10 13.31
N GLN A 116 -0.43 3.76 14.02
CA GLN A 116 0.91 3.70 13.44
C GLN A 116 1.77 2.64 14.12
N PHE A 117 2.57 1.96 13.31
CA PHE A 117 3.48 0.90 13.76
C PHE A 117 4.76 0.89 12.93
N GLU A 118 5.80 0.27 13.49
CA GLU A 118 7.08 0.12 12.81
C GLU A 118 7.01 -1.11 11.89
N TRP A 119 7.56 -1.00 10.68
CA TRP A 119 7.59 -2.08 9.69
C TRP A 119 8.97 -2.18 9.07
N SER A 120 9.46 -3.41 8.91
CA SER A 120 10.73 -3.69 8.25
C SER A 120 10.51 -3.85 6.74
N ILE A 121 11.29 -3.13 5.93
CA ILE A 121 11.21 -3.23 4.46
C ILE A 121 11.91 -4.50 3.95
N GLU A 122 12.92 -4.98 4.67
CA GLU A 122 13.78 -6.09 4.21
C GLU A 122 13.19 -7.46 4.54
N ASN A 123 12.26 -7.54 5.49
CA ASN A 123 11.75 -8.81 5.96
C ASN A 123 10.64 -9.35 5.06
N SER A 124 11.02 -10.15 4.06
CA SER A 124 10.07 -10.80 3.13
C SER A 124 9.13 -11.80 3.80
N SER A 125 9.34 -12.18 5.07
CA SER A 125 8.43 -13.06 5.81
C SER A 125 7.18 -12.34 6.33
N ASP A 126 7.19 -11.01 6.38
CA ASP A 126 6.10 -10.24 6.96
C ASP A 126 5.04 -9.98 5.89
N SER A 127 3.97 -10.77 5.91
CA SER A 127 2.81 -10.58 5.02
C SER A 127 1.90 -9.46 5.57
N PRO A 128 1.69 -8.37 4.80
CA PRO A 128 0.70 -7.35 5.14
C PRO A 128 -0.70 -7.92 5.35
N GLU A 129 -1.09 -8.94 4.57
CA GLU A 129 -2.41 -9.59 4.65
C GLU A 129 -2.60 -10.35 5.96
N LEU A 130 -1.57 -11.08 6.42
CA LEU A 130 -1.61 -11.79 7.70
C LEU A 130 -1.62 -10.83 8.88
N PHE A 131 -0.88 -9.73 8.80
CA PHE A 131 -0.90 -8.68 9.81
C PHE A 131 -2.29 -8.02 9.87
N ALA A 132 -2.83 -7.61 8.71
CA ALA A 132 -4.14 -6.99 8.60
C ALA A 132 -5.25 -7.92 9.15
N GLU A 133 -5.18 -9.22 8.87
CA GLU A 133 -6.13 -10.21 9.39
C GLU A 133 -6.16 -10.25 10.92
N LYS A 134 -4.97 -10.29 11.54
CA LYS A 134 -4.85 -10.30 13.01
C LYS A 134 -5.37 -8.99 13.60
N LEU A 135 -4.95 -7.85 13.07
CA LEU A 135 -5.36 -6.54 13.57
C LEU A 135 -6.88 -6.35 13.50
N VAL A 136 -7.49 -6.70 12.37
CA VAL A 136 -8.95 -6.64 12.19
C VAL A 136 -9.67 -7.60 13.14
N SER A 137 -9.15 -8.81 13.32
CA SER A 137 -9.72 -9.79 14.25
C SER A 137 -9.63 -9.35 15.72
N GLU A 138 -8.54 -8.70 16.12
CA GLU A 138 -8.33 -8.21 17.48
C GLU A 138 -9.19 -6.98 17.81
N LEU A 139 -9.41 -6.11 16.81
CA LEU A 139 -10.23 -4.91 16.95
C LEU A 139 -11.73 -5.13 16.68
N GLY A 140 -12.12 -6.31 16.16
CA GLY A 140 -13.50 -6.62 15.81
C GLY A 140 -14.03 -5.83 14.62
N LEU A 141 -13.17 -5.52 13.65
CA LEU A 141 -13.50 -4.75 12.45
C LEU A 141 -14.04 -5.64 11.31
N GLY A 142 -14.71 -5.01 10.34
CA GLY A 142 -15.19 -5.68 9.13
C GLY A 142 -14.07 -6.07 8.15
N GLY A 143 -14.40 -6.95 7.19
CA GLY A 143 -13.43 -7.47 6.22
C GLY A 143 -12.87 -6.41 5.27
N GLU A 144 -13.61 -5.32 5.06
CA GLU A 144 -13.19 -4.11 4.34
C GLU A 144 -11.88 -3.49 4.86
N PHE A 145 -11.65 -3.53 6.18
CA PHE A 145 -10.44 -2.99 6.77
C PHE A 145 -9.24 -3.86 6.43
N LYS A 146 -9.42 -5.18 6.25
CA LYS A 146 -8.34 -6.10 5.93
C LYS A 146 -7.67 -5.72 4.61
N SER A 147 -8.45 -5.48 3.56
CA SER A 147 -7.91 -5.07 2.25
C SER A 147 -7.29 -3.67 2.31
N ALA A 148 -7.94 -2.72 2.97
CA ALA A 148 -7.43 -1.35 3.09
C ALA A 148 -6.11 -1.27 3.87
N ILE A 149 -5.97 -2.01 4.98
CA ILE A 149 -4.74 -2.09 5.77
C ILE A 149 -3.62 -2.74 4.95
N SER A 150 -3.91 -3.88 4.31
CA SER A 150 -2.92 -4.60 3.49
C SER A 150 -2.39 -3.72 2.36
N HIS A 151 -3.30 -3.02 1.66
CA HIS A 151 -2.95 -2.07 0.62
C HIS A 151 -2.09 -0.92 1.18
N SER A 152 -2.51 -0.29 2.28
CA SER A 152 -1.80 0.85 2.88
C SER A 152 -0.37 0.51 3.30
N ILE A 153 -0.16 -0.68 3.88
CA ILE A 153 1.18 -1.17 4.22
C ILE A 153 2.01 -1.33 2.94
N ARG A 154 1.50 -2.05 1.93
CA ARG A 154 2.22 -2.30 0.67
C ARG A 154 2.58 -1.01 -0.05
N GLU A 155 1.66 -0.06 -0.12
CA GLU A 155 1.85 1.23 -0.77
C GLU A 155 2.97 2.02 -0.07
N GLN A 156 2.92 2.14 1.26
CA GLN A 156 3.95 2.85 2.02
C GLN A 156 5.32 2.18 1.88
N VAL A 157 5.38 0.85 1.99
CA VAL A 157 6.62 0.08 1.76
C VAL A 157 7.18 0.35 0.36
N TYR A 158 6.34 0.29 -0.68
CA TYR A 158 6.75 0.55 -2.05
C TYR A 158 7.28 1.98 -2.23
N VAL A 159 6.57 2.99 -1.71
CA VAL A 159 6.98 4.40 -1.81
C VAL A 159 8.32 4.63 -1.12
N HIS A 160 8.52 4.08 0.08
CA HIS A 160 9.79 4.19 0.78
C HIS A 160 10.92 3.47 0.04
N PHE A 161 10.67 2.26 -0.46
CA PHE A 161 11.65 1.50 -1.23
C PHE A 161 12.06 2.22 -2.53
N LYS A 162 11.09 2.72 -3.30
CA LYS A 162 11.35 3.53 -4.49
C LYS A 162 12.15 4.80 -4.16
N SER A 163 11.82 5.47 -3.05
CA SER A 163 12.57 6.65 -2.59
C SER A 163 14.02 6.30 -2.20
N LEU A 164 14.27 5.11 -1.64
CA LEU A 164 15.61 4.61 -1.35
C LEU A 164 16.40 4.40 -2.63
N LEU A 165 15.82 3.74 -3.64
CA LEU A 165 16.50 3.50 -4.93
C LEU A 165 16.84 4.80 -5.67
N ILE A 166 15.92 5.76 -5.71
CA ILE A 166 16.14 7.05 -6.40
C ILE A 166 17.14 7.93 -5.63
N GLY A 167 17.20 7.78 -4.31
CA GLY A 167 18.04 8.59 -3.43
C GLY A 167 19.45 8.06 -3.20
N GLN A 168 19.84 6.96 -3.85
CA GLN A 168 21.20 6.42 -3.86
C GLN A 168 22.04 7.09 -4.95
N ASP A 169 23.29 7.43 -4.62
CA ASP A 169 24.27 7.86 -5.61
C ASP A 169 24.57 6.73 -6.63
N TYR A 170 25.19 7.06 -7.76
CA TYR A 170 25.54 6.09 -8.82
C TYR A 170 26.31 4.84 -8.34
N ASP A 171 27.05 4.96 -7.23
CA ASP A 171 27.82 3.86 -6.62
C ASP A 171 27.04 3.09 -5.53
N GLY A 172 25.78 3.45 -5.24
CA GLY A 172 24.92 2.81 -4.24
C GLY A 172 25.36 3.02 -2.78
N ASN A 173 26.43 3.77 -2.54
CA ASN A 173 27.12 3.81 -1.25
C ASN A 173 26.64 4.93 -0.30
N TYR A 174 25.90 5.91 -0.82
CA TYR A 174 25.41 7.04 -0.03
C TYR A 174 23.90 7.20 -0.23
N LEU A 175 23.16 7.16 0.87
CA LEU A 175 21.77 7.60 0.94
C LEU A 175 21.71 9.10 1.19
N SER A 176 20.91 9.81 0.39
CA SER A 176 20.63 11.23 0.66
C SER A 176 20.03 11.43 2.08
N GLU A 177 20.37 12.54 2.74
CA GLU A 177 19.85 12.90 4.08
C GLU A 177 18.32 12.88 4.15
N ARG A 178 17.65 13.25 3.04
CA ARG A 178 16.19 13.21 2.93
C ARG A 178 15.62 11.81 3.14
N VAL A 179 16.31 10.80 2.62
CA VAL A 179 15.87 9.40 2.70
C VAL A 179 16.26 8.80 4.06
N LYS A 180 17.43 9.13 4.59
CA LYS A 180 17.83 8.72 5.95
C LYS A 180 16.85 9.19 7.01
N ASN A 181 16.31 10.40 6.87
CA ASN A 181 15.31 10.94 7.79
C ASN A 181 13.94 10.23 7.74
N GLN A 182 13.70 9.38 6.74
CA GLN A 182 12.48 8.55 6.67
C GLN A 182 12.65 7.19 7.37
N LEU A 183 13.89 6.75 7.56
CA LEU A 183 14.22 5.50 8.24
C LEU A 183 14.29 5.71 9.74
N LEU A 184 13.87 4.71 10.50
CA LEU A 184 14.01 4.70 11.94
C LEU A 184 15.46 4.35 12.32
N PRO A 185 16.00 4.97 13.38
CA PRO A 185 17.33 4.61 13.89
C PRO A 185 17.32 3.19 14.46
N ASN A 186 18.49 2.57 14.60
CA ASN A 186 18.62 1.26 15.24
C ASN A 186 18.00 1.24 16.65
N LEU A 187 17.42 0.09 17.01
CA LEU A 187 16.81 -0.12 18.32
C LEU A 187 17.86 0.00 19.43
N LYS A 188 17.70 1.04 20.26
CA LYS A 188 18.50 1.22 21.48
C LYS A 188 17.84 0.60 22.72
N SER A 189 16.53 0.38 22.67
CA SER A 189 15.70 -0.13 23.75
C SER A 189 14.55 -0.93 23.17
N LEU A 190 14.16 -2.01 23.84
CA LEU A 190 12.98 -2.81 23.51
C LEU A 190 11.68 -2.18 24.07
N LEU A 191 11.81 -1.30 25.08
CA LEU A 191 10.67 -0.60 25.66
C LEU A 191 10.55 0.78 25.03
N ARG A 192 9.35 1.09 24.57
CA ARG A 192 8.98 2.42 24.08
C ARG A 192 8.66 3.33 25.27
N ASP A 193 9.07 4.59 25.17
CA ASP A 193 8.69 5.62 26.14
C ASP A 193 7.15 5.72 26.21
N PRO A 194 6.53 5.79 27.40
CA PRO A 194 5.08 5.80 27.54
C PRO A 194 4.37 6.89 26.72
N LEU A 195 4.94 8.09 26.61
CA LEU A 195 4.33 9.19 25.84
C LEU A 195 4.38 8.94 24.34
N ILE A 196 5.38 8.18 23.88
CA ILE A 196 5.47 7.74 22.49
C ILE A 196 4.54 6.54 22.28
N ALA A 197 4.44 5.63 23.24
CA ALA A 197 3.59 4.43 23.15
C ALA A 197 2.11 4.78 22.93
N GLU A 198 1.61 5.86 23.51
CA GLU A 198 0.25 6.38 23.26
C GLU A 198 -0.02 6.71 21.79
N LYS A 199 1.03 6.93 20.97
CA LYS A 199 0.89 7.17 19.53
C LYS A 199 0.99 5.90 18.71
N PHE A 200 1.48 4.80 19.27
CA PHE A 200 1.67 3.50 18.61
C PHE A 200 0.62 2.49 19.10
N THR A 201 -0.64 2.93 19.09
CA THR A 201 -1.79 2.12 19.45
C THR A 201 -2.94 2.48 18.51
N PRO A 202 -3.72 1.49 18.06
CA PRO A 202 -4.87 1.74 17.22
C PRO A 202 -5.93 2.53 17.98
N VAL A 203 -6.54 3.49 17.30
CA VAL A 203 -7.67 4.28 17.78
C VAL A 203 -8.81 4.10 16.79
N LEU A 204 -9.97 3.69 17.30
CA LEU A 204 -11.23 3.62 16.56
C LEU A 204 -12.07 4.83 16.88
N LEU A 205 -12.45 5.59 15.85
CA LEU A 205 -13.32 6.75 15.96
C LEU A 205 -14.62 6.48 15.22
N GLU A 206 -15.75 6.75 15.87
CA GLU A 206 -17.03 6.80 15.19
C GLU A 206 -17.22 8.21 14.61
N ILE A 207 -17.43 8.29 13.31
CA ILE A 207 -17.56 9.52 12.54
C ILE A 207 -19.05 9.77 12.30
N SER A 208 -19.52 10.99 12.60
CA SER A 208 -20.89 11.37 12.26
C SER A 208 -21.05 11.63 10.76
N ASP A 209 -22.27 11.49 10.23
CA ASP A 209 -22.55 11.78 8.80
C ASP A 209 -22.07 13.18 8.36
N LEU A 210 -22.16 14.18 9.23
CA LEU A 210 -21.68 15.54 8.96
C LEU A 210 -20.16 15.63 8.86
N GLU A 211 -19.45 14.88 9.70
CA GLU A 211 -17.99 14.79 9.64
C GLU A 211 -17.54 13.96 8.46
N LEU A 212 -18.27 12.90 8.11
CA LEU A 212 -18.02 12.08 6.94
C LEU A 212 -18.14 12.91 5.66
N ASP A 213 -19.23 13.67 5.50
CA ASP A 213 -19.42 14.65 4.43
C ASP A 213 -18.27 15.66 4.36
N ARG A 214 -17.77 16.10 5.53
CA ARG A 214 -16.67 17.05 5.61
C ARG A 214 -15.35 16.41 5.17
N ILE A 215 -15.06 15.20 5.62
CA ILE A 215 -13.86 14.43 5.25
C ILE A 215 -13.87 14.16 3.74
N GLU A 216 -15.00 13.75 3.17
CA GLU A 216 -15.14 13.55 1.73
C GLU A 216 -14.85 14.84 0.95
N ARG A 217 -15.37 15.99 1.42
CA ARG A 217 -15.12 17.31 0.82
C ARG A 217 -13.70 17.82 1.02
N GLU A 218 -13.06 17.52 2.15
CA GLU A 218 -11.66 17.90 2.41
C GLU A 218 -10.72 17.05 1.55
N LYS A 219 -10.94 15.73 1.47
CA LYS A 219 -10.26 14.86 0.51
C LYS A 219 -10.42 15.40 -0.91
N LEU A 220 -11.61 15.83 -1.32
CA LEU A 220 -11.84 16.45 -2.63
C LEU A 220 -11.06 17.76 -2.88
N ARG A 221 -10.63 18.47 -1.84
CA ARG A 221 -9.88 19.74 -1.96
C ARG A 221 -8.38 19.54 -2.03
N GLU A 222 -7.83 18.55 -1.34
CA GLU A 222 -6.38 18.28 -1.32
C GLU A 222 -5.83 17.83 -2.69
N PHE A 223 -6.71 17.45 -3.63
CA PHE A 223 -6.34 16.99 -4.97
C PHE A 223 -6.61 18.01 -6.10
N ARG A 224 -7.01 19.25 -5.78
CA ARG A 224 -7.13 20.36 -6.74
C ARG A 224 -5.94 21.31 -6.63
#